data_AF-A0A6G8C1W6-F1
#
_entry.id   AF-A0A6G8C1W6-F1
#
_cell.length_a   1.000
_cell.length_b   1.000
_cell.length_c   1.000
_cell.angle_alpha   90.00
_cell.angle_beta   90.00
_cell.angle_gamma   90.00
#
_symmetry.space_group_name_H-M   'P 1'
#
loop_
_entity.id
_entity.type
_entity.pdbx_description
1 polymer ?
#
loop_
_entity_poly.entity_id
_entity_poly.type
_entity_poly.pdbx_seq_one_letter_code
_entity_poly.pdbx_strand_id
1 'polypeptide(L)'
;MFKMLCGIVAILGMHSCAWSVTKCTGNGKTWYQDTPCPADATSTQLELEANPPTPPQSTSSPTRRNAPTSSAAAPAATASAPVEETPSSTLEREAQMCFGWYQTNFPMGEGATYAIRGKNQRVLTIVISVPFTSVNIAGAPTTGTQATPASCEINNGVLDDGWTRTHAGRGPWPR
;
A
#
# COMPACT_ATOMS: atom_id res chain seq x y z
N MET A 1 -41.51 17.09 -48.50
CA MET A 1 -40.62 16.19 -49.26
C MET A 1 -39.53 15.72 -48.32
N PHE A 2 -39.31 14.38 -48.29
CA PHE A 2 -38.35 13.56 -47.54
C PHE A 2 -38.38 13.65 -45.99
N LYS A 3 -38.84 12.62 -45.24
CA LYS A 3 -38.31 11.23 -45.07
C LYS A 3 -36.85 11.26 -44.56
N MET A 4 -36.35 10.43 -43.66
CA MET A 4 -36.86 9.27 -42.91
C MET A 4 -35.58 8.70 -42.24
N LEU A 5 -35.68 8.38 -40.95
CA LEU A 5 -34.97 7.32 -40.20
C LEU A 5 -33.44 7.23 -40.07
N CYS A 6 -33.11 6.68 -38.89
CA CYS A 6 -31.96 5.85 -38.51
C CYS A 6 -30.64 6.58 -38.25
N GLY A 7 -29.92 6.32 -37.15
CA GLY A 7 -30.09 5.19 -36.24
C GLY A 7 -29.23 5.28 -34.98
N ILE A 8 -29.66 4.42 -34.06
CA ILE A 8 -29.05 3.93 -32.81
C ILE A 8 -27.52 3.87 -32.88
N VAL A 9 -26.82 4.49 -31.93
CA VAL A 9 -25.48 4.08 -31.48
C VAL A 9 -25.35 4.44 -29.98
N ALA A 10 -25.74 3.51 -29.11
CA ALA A 10 -24.83 2.63 -28.36
C ALA A 10 -24.27 3.30 -27.10
N ILE A 11 -24.87 2.92 -25.97
CA ILE A 11 -24.32 3.02 -24.63
C ILE A 11 -23.02 2.20 -24.62
N LEU A 12 -21.89 2.87 -24.86
CA LEU A 12 -20.58 2.27 -24.66
C LEU A 12 -20.20 2.48 -23.20
N GLY A 13 -20.09 1.36 -22.50
CA GLY A 13 -19.78 1.28 -21.10
C GLY A 13 -18.57 2.12 -20.72
N MET A 14 -18.61 2.63 -19.50
CA MET A 14 -17.44 3.08 -18.78
C MET A 14 -16.45 1.91 -18.75
N HIS A 15 -15.55 1.87 -19.73
CA HIS A 15 -14.41 0.97 -19.71
C HIS A 15 -13.55 1.45 -18.55
N SER A 16 -13.46 0.62 -17.50
CA SER A 16 -12.41 0.75 -16.50
C SER A 16 -11.10 0.74 -17.27
N CYS A 17 -10.49 1.90 -17.49
CA CYS A 17 -9.13 1.96 -18.00
C CYS A 17 -8.29 1.18 -16.99
N ALA A 18 -7.86 -0.02 -17.35
CA ALA A 18 -6.77 -0.68 -16.66
C ALA A 18 -5.58 0.26 -16.81
N TRP A 19 -5.23 0.98 -15.74
CA TRP A 19 -4.08 1.88 -15.74
C TRP A 19 -2.83 1.01 -15.78
N SER A 20 -2.33 0.71 -16.98
CA SER A 20 -1.07 0.02 -17.14
C SER A 20 0.07 0.99 -16.83
N VAL A 21 0.68 0.83 -15.66
CA VAL A 21 1.89 1.57 -15.32
C VAL A 21 3.01 1.13 -16.27
N THR A 22 3.52 2.06 -17.07
CA THR A 22 4.60 1.80 -18.03
C THR A 22 5.94 2.12 -17.38
N LYS A 23 6.90 1.19 -17.50
CA LYS A 23 8.30 1.45 -17.11
C LYS A 23 9.02 2.13 -18.26
N CYS A 24 9.52 3.33 -18.01
CA CYS A 24 10.34 4.09 -18.95
C CYS A 24 11.80 4.08 -18.52
N THR A 25 12.71 3.84 -19.47
CA THR A 25 14.15 3.93 -19.22
C THR A 25 14.79 4.87 -20.24
N GLY A 26 15.40 5.96 -19.77
CA GLY A 26 16.03 6.99 -20.60
C GLY A 26 17.08 7.77 -19.80
N ASN A 27 18.13 8.24 -20.45
CA ASN A 27 19.24 8.98 -19.80
C ASN A 27 19.84 8.27 -18.57
N GLY A 28 19.95 6.94 -18.62
CA GLY A 28 20.49 6.12 -17.53
C GLY A 28 19.60 6.06 -16.28
N LYS A 29 18.36 6.56 -16.35
CA LYS A 29 17.39 6.54 -15.25
C LYS A 29 16.14 5.75 -15.66
N THR A 30 15.52 5.12 -14.67
CA THR A 30 14.25 4.40 -14.82
C THR A 30 13.18 5.10 -13.99
N TRP A 31 12.01 5.31 -14.58
CA TRP A 31 10.82 5.84 -13.92
C TRP A 31 9.56 5.14 -14.43
N TYR A 32 8.45 5.36 -13.74
CA TYR A 32 7.17 4.70 -14.03
C TYR A 32 6.09 5.75 -14.23
N GLN A 33 5.26 5.59 -15.24
CA GLN A 33 4.21 6.55 -15.58
C GLN A 33 3.04 5.87 -16.29
N ASP A 34 1.86 6.46 -16.15
CA ASP A 34 0.63 5.98 -16.80
C ASP A 34 0.45 6.53 -18.23
N THR A 35 1.45 7.28 -18.71
CA THR A 35 1.49 7.86 -20.06
C THR A 35 2.61 7.24 -20.90
N PRO A 36 2.54 7.29 -22.25
CA PRO A 36 3.60 6.77 -23.11
C PRO A 36 4.96 7.42 -22.82
N CYS A 37 6.03 6.63 -22.85
CA CYS A 37 7.39 7.13 -22.64
C CYS A 37 7.76 8.19 -23.69
N PRO A 38 8.55 9.22 -23.33
CA PRO A 38 9.07 10.18 -24.30
C PRO A 38 9.91 9.47 -25.37
N ALA A 39 9.99 10.04 -26.58
CA ALA A 39 10.56 9.38 -27.77
C ALA A 39 11.99 8.84 -27.59
N ASP A 40 12.76 9.41 -26.66
CA ASP A 40 14.14 9.02 -26.37
C ASP A 40 14.27 7.97 -25.25
N ALA A 41 13.14 7.40 -24.79
CA ALA A 41 13.11 6.41 -23.71
C ALA A 41 12.55 5.07 -24.19
N THR A 42 13.16 3.99 -23.69
CA THR A 42 12.68 2.62 -23.94
C THR A 42 11.49 2.33 -23.02
N SER A 43 10.38 1.92 -23.62
CA SER A 43 9.16 1.51 -22.92
C SER A 43 9.13 0.00 -22.71
N THR A 44 8.76 -0.44 -21.51
CA THR A 44 8.33 -1.82 -21.24
C THR A 44 7.00 -1.75 -20.50
N GLN A 45 5.94 -2.29 -21.12
CA GLN A 45 4.63 -2.37 -20.51
C GLN A 45 4.65 -3.48 -19.45
N LEU A 46 4.34 -3.13 -18.20
CA LEU A 46 4.11 -4.12 -17.17
C LEU A 46 2.62 -4.46 -17.20
N GLU A 47 2.30 -5.63 -17.76
CA GLU A 47 0.98 -6.22 -17.62
C GLU A 47 0.89 -6.79 -16.19
N LEU A 48 0.12 -6.13 -15.32
CA LEU A 48 -0.25 -6.75 -14.05
C LEU A 48 -1.35 -7.77 -14.38
N GLU A 49 -0.95 -9.04 -14.46
CA GLU A 49 -1.85 -10.19 -14.62
C GLU A 49 -2.97 -10.11 -13.57
N ALA A 50 -4.19 -9.80 -14.00
CA ALA A 50 -5.35 -9.77 -13.14
C ALA A 50 -5.83 -11.21 -12.89
N ASN A 51 -5.72 -11.64 -11.62
CA ASN A 51 -6.23 -12.88 -11.02
C ASN A 51 -5.57 -14.21 -11.42
N PRO A 52 -5.10 -15.03 -10.45
CA PRO A 52 -4.83 -16.45 -10.72
C PRO A 52 -6.15 -17.21 -10.98
N PRO A 53 -6.16 -18.20 -11.89
CA PRO A 53 -7.35 -18.97 -12.22
C PRO A 53 -7.85 -19.81 -11.03
N THR A 54 -9.15 -19.70 -10.75
CA THR A 54 -9.89 -20.52 -9.78
C THR A 54 -9.75 -22.01 -10.13
N PRO A 55 -9.29 -22.88 -9.21
CA PRO A 55 -9.31 -24.32 -9.45
C PRO A 55 -10.76 -24.86 -9.52
N PRO A 56 -11.05 -25.85 -10.38
CA PRO A 56 -12.40 -26.39 -10.54
C PRO A 56 -12.85 -27.11 -9.26
N GLN A 57 -14.01 -26.71 -8.73
CA GLN A 57 -14.66 -27.39 -7.62
C GLN A 57 -15.12 -28.79 -8.07
N SER A 58 -14.52 -29.83 -7.50
CA SER A 58 -15.02 -31.20 -7.63
C SER A 58 -16.32 -31.35 -6.85
N THR A 59 -17.38 -31.64 -7.58
CA THR A 59 -18.69 -32.07 -7.10
C THR A 59 -18.58 -33.45 -6.47
N SER A 60 -18.96 -33.56 -5.19
CA SER A 60 -19.38 -34.85 -4.62
C SER A 60 -20.34 -34.62 -3.44
N SER A 61 -21.63 -34.70 -3.75
CA SER A 61 -22.69 -35.06 -2.79
C SER A 61 -22.57 -36.55 -2.43
N PRO A 62 -22.98 -36.94 -1.22
CA PRO A 62 -24.18 -37.80 -1.16
C PRO A 62 -25.15 -37.46 0.00
N THR A 63 -26.39 -37.17 -0.38
CA THR A 63 -27.69 -37.70 0.12
C THR A 63 -27.74 -38.42 1.49
N ARG A 64 -28.41 -37.82 2.50
CA ARG A 64 -29.80 -38.08 2.98
C ARG A 64 -29.95 -37.96 4.52
N ARG A 65 -30.76 -36.96 4.92
CA ARG A 65 -32.00 -37.04 5.74
C ARG A 65 -31.95 -37.80 7.07
N ASN A 66 -32.09 -37.05 8.18
CA ASN A 66 -33.25 -37.15 9.10
C ASN A 66 -33.22 -35.98 10.10
N ALA A 67 -34.35 -35.27 10.18
CA ALA A 67 -34.81 -34.50 11.34
C ALA A 67 -36.05 -35.27 11.87
N PRO A 68 -36.54 -35.14 13.13
CA PRO A 68 -36.79 -33.83 13.76
C PRO A 68 -36.69 -33.71 15.30
N THR A 69 -36.61 -32.45 15.75
CA THR A 69 -37.12 -31.80 16.98
C THR A 69 -36.74 -32.33 18.38
N SER A 70 -36.09 -31.51 19.22
CA SER A 70 -36.75 -30.71 20.29
C SER A 70 -35.78 -30.18 21.37
N SER A 71 -35.85 -28.87 21.61
CA SER A 71 -35.77 -28.13 22.89
C SER A 71 -34.54 -28.24 23.82
N ALA A 72 -33.82 -27.12 24.00
CA ALA A 72 -33.81 -26.33 25.24
C ALA A 72 -32.51 -25.49 25.37
N ALA A 73 -32.66 -24.28 25.91
CA ALA A 73 -31.71 -23.16 25.86
C ALA A 73 -30.48 -23.30 26.79
N ALA A 74 -29.34 -22.71 26.36
CA ALA A 74 -28.38 -22.00 27.22
C ALA A 74 -27.48 -21.09 26.34
N PRO A 75 -27.26 -19.81 26.69
CA PRO A 75 -26.41 -18.90 25.93
C PRO A 75 -24.97 -18.95 26.47
N ALA A 76 -24.00 -19.38 25.67
CA ALA A 76 -22.59 -19.14 25.99
C ALA A 76 -21.67 -19.23 24.76
N ALA A 77 -20.81 -18.22 24.69
CA ALA A 77 -19.59 -18.10 23.88
C ALA A 77 -19.79 -18.00 22.37
N THR A 78 -19.92 -16.76 21.90
CA THR A 78 -19.37 -16.35 20.61
C THR A 78 -17.87 -16.68 20.65
N ALA A 79 -17.50 -17.84 20.11
CA ALA A 79 -16.13 -18.11 19.74
C ALA A 79 -15.80 -17.11 18.62
N SER A 80 -15.16 -15.99 18.98
CA SER A 80 -14.49 -15.14 18.01
C SER A 80 -13.55 -16.05 17.22
N ALA A 81 -13.82 -16.20 15.93
CA ALA A 81 -12.88 -16.82 15.01
C ALA A 81 -11.51 -16.15 15.19
N PRO A 82 -10.39 -16.89 15.07
CA PRO A 82 -9.07 -16.29 15.06
C PRO A 82 -9.08 -15.21 13.98
N VAL A 83 -8.80 -13.96 14.38
CA VAL A 83 -8.60 -12.88 13.42
C VAL A 83 -7.36 -13.28 12.64
N GLU A 84 -7.55 -13.78 11.43
CA GLU A 84 -6.48 -14.04 10.49
C GLU A 84 -5.81 -12.69 10.24
N GLU A 85 -4.63 -12.50 10.83
CA GLU A 85 -3.84 -11.26 10.77
C GLU A 85 -3.44 -11.08 9.31
N THR A 86 -4.24 -10.33 8.57
CA THR A 86 -4.01 -10.09 7.14
C THR A 86 -2.62 -9.46 6.96
N PRO A 87 -1.89 -9.77 5.88
CA PRO A 87 -0.53 -9.27 5.68
C PRO A 87 -0.43 -7.73 5.74
N SER A 88 -1.51 -7.01 5.42
CA SER A 88 -1.62 -5.55 5.62
C SER A 88 -1.56 -5.16 7.10
N SER A 89 -2.21 -5.90 7.99
CA SER A 89 -2.22 -5.60 9.44
C SER A 89 -0.85 -5.85 10.09
N THR A 90 -0.12 -6.90 9.68
CA THR A 90 1.25 -7.13 10.15
C THR A 90 2.20 -6.02 9.67
N LEU A 91 2.12 -5.67 8.39
CA LEU A 91 2.96 -4.62 7.80
C LEU A 91 2.72 -3.25 8.45
N GLU A 92 1.46 -2.92 8.73
CA GLU A 92 1.08 -1.68 9.41
C GLU A 92 1.63 -1.65 10.85
N ARG A 93 1.51 -2.75 11.59
CA ARG A 93 2.08 -2.87 12.95
C ARG A 93 3.59 -2.66 12.93
N GLU A 94 4.30 -3.28 11.98
CA GLU A 94 5.74 -3.11 11.83
C GLU A 94 6.12 -1.68 11.42
N ALA A 95 5.31 -1.03 10.58
CA ALA A 95 5.50 0.37 10.19
C ALA A 95 5.34 1.31 11.35
N GLN A 96 4.33 1.09 12.19
CA GLN A 96 4.12 1.86 13.41
C GLN A 96 5.28 1.67 14.39
N MET A 97 5.80 0.45 14.53
CA MET A 97 6.99 0.16 15.35
C MET A 97 8.23 0.90 14.83
N CYS A 98 8.46 0.83 13.52
CA CYS A 98 9.56 1.52 12.85
C CYS A 98 9.45 3.04 13.05
N PHE A 99 8.26 3.61 12.80
CA PHE A 99 8.01 5.04 12.98
C PHE A 99 8.22 5.47 14.44
N GLY A 100 7.71 4.72 15.41
CA GLY A 100 7.89 5.01 16.83
C GLY A 100 9.36 4.99 17.27
N TRP A 101 10.16 4.08 16.72
CA TRP A 101 11.61 4.08 16.94
C TRP A 101 12.25 5.38 16.44
N TYR A 102 11.91 5.81 15.22
CA TYR A 102 12.41 7.07 14.65
C TYR A 102 11.97 8.30 15.47
N GLN A 103 10.71 8.37 15.89
CA GLN A 103 10.21 9.45 16.76
C GLN A 103 10.94 9.51 18.11
N THR A 104 11.36 8.36 18.64
CA THR A 104 12.10 8.29 19.91
C THR A 104 13.55 8.75 19.76
N ASN A 105 14.17 8.49 18.61
CA ASN A 105 15.60 8.72 18.39
C ASN A 105 15.92 10.06 17.72
N PHE A 106 14.94 10.73 17.11
CA PHE A 106 15.13 12.02 16.44
C PHE A 106 14.04 13.03 16.82
N PRO A 107 14.37 14.31 17.00
CA PRO A 107 13.41 15.37 17.32
C PRO A 107 12.58 15.75 16.08
N MET A 108 11.54 14.97 15.78
CA MET A 108 10.70 15.14 14.57
C MET A 108 9.60 16.20 14.70
N GLY A 109 9.48 16.87 15.85
CA GLY A 109 8.37 17.81 16.10
C GLY A 109 6.99 17.15 16.09
N GLU A 110 5.96 17.92 16.45
CA GLU A 110 4.58 17.46 16.37
C GLU A 110 4.10 17.40 14.92
N GLY A 111 3.15 16.50 14.63
CA GLY A 111 2.55 16.38 13.29
C GLY A 111 3.37 15.58 12.27
N ALA A 112 4.46 14.94 12.69
CA ALA A 112 5.14 13.96 11.85
C ALA A 112 4.22 12.79 11.50
N THR A 113 4.25 12.34 10.25
CA THR A 113 3.46 11.22 9.73
C THR A 113 4.34 10.26 8.96
N TYR A 114 3.84 9.04 8.70
CA TYR A 114 4.55 8.09 7.85
C TYR A 114 3.65 7.51 6.76
N ALA A 115 4.28 7.04 5.68
CA ALA A 115 3.65 6.23 4.64
C ALA A 115 4.51 5.00 4.36
N ILE A 116 3.88 3.84 4.25
CA ILE A 116 4.57 2.59 3.93
C ILE A 116 4.97 2.62 2.46
N ARG A 117 6.25 2.36 2.16
CA ARG A 117 6.74 2.17 0.79
C ARG A 117 6.80 0.70 0.40
N GLY A 118 7.10 -0.16 1.37
CA GLY A 118 7.14 -1.60 1.17
C GLY A 118 8.13 -2.28 2.09
N LYS A 119 8.13 -3.61 2.05
CA LYS A 119 9.04 -4.45 2.82
C LYS A 119 9.74 -5.41 1.88
N ASN A 120 11.06 -5.47 1.98
CA ASN A 120 11.87 -6.45 1.26
C ASN A 120 12.55 -7.36 2.28
N GLN A 121 12.15 -8.63 2.29
CA GLN A 121 12.56 -9.61 3.29
C GLN A 121 12.32 -9.08 4.72
N ARG A 122 13.39 -8.67 5.41
CA ARG A 122 13.35 -8.16 6.78
C ARG A 122 13.35 -6.63 6.85
N VAL A 123 13.69 -5.94 5.76
CA VAL A 123 13.81 -4.48 5.76
C VAL A 123 12.49 -3.84 5.36
N LEU A 124 11.88 -3.14 6.31
CA LEU A 124 10.72 -2.29 6.08
C LEU A 124 11.19 -0.88 5.70
N THR A 125 10.62 -0.31 4.65
CA THR A 125 10.83 1.07 4.25
C THR A 125 9.55 1.88 4.39
N ILE A 126 9.64 2.97 5.15
CA ILE A 126 8.60 3.99 5.29
C ILE A 126 9.15 5.33 4.79
N VAL A 127 8.26 6.26 4.45
CA VAL A 127 8.64 7.68 4.27
C VAL A 127 8.05 8.45 5.42
N ILE A 128 8.91 9.12 6.17
CA ILE A 128 8.51 9.98 7.28
C ILE A 128 8.42 11.42 6.76
N SER A 129 7.27 12.04 6.95
CA SER A 129 6.99 13.42 6.58
C SER A 129 6.97 14.28 7.85
N VAL A 130 7.96 15.16 7.99
CA VAL A 130 8.12 16.06 9.14
C VAL A 130 7.74 17.49 8.74
N PRO A 131 6.73 18.11 9.38
CA PRO A 131 6.44 19.51 9.15
C PRO A 131 7.54 20.39 9.78
N PHE A 132 7.90 21.48 9.11
CA PHE A 132 8.82 22.48 9.64
C PHE A 132 8.28 23.89 9.39
N THR A 133 8.68 24.83 10.26
CA THR A 133 8.43 26.25 10.07
C THR A 133 9.76 26.97 9.91
N SER A 134 9.85 27.82 8.90
CA SER A 134 11.01 28.65 8.61
C SER A 134 10.57 30.10 8.46
N VAL A 135 11.51 31.04 8.48
CA VAL A 135 11.24 32.46 8.24
C VAL A 135 11.90 32.83 6.92
N ASN A 136 11.14 33.45 6.02
CA ASN A 136 11.68 33.90 4.74
C ASN A 136 12.45 35.22 4.88
N ILE A 137 13.05 35.71 3.79
CA ILE A 137 13.83 36.96 3.77
C ILE A 137 13.03 38.21 4.19
N ALA A 138 11.69 38.16 4.12
CA ALA A 138 10.80 39.24 4.52
C ALA A 138 10.36 39.15 6.00
N GLY A 139 10.86 38.17 6.76
CA GLY A 139 10.49 37.97 8.16
C GLY A 139 9.16 37.22 8.36
N ALA A 140 8.52 36.73 7.30
CA ALA A 140 7.25 36.03 7.40
C ALA A 140 7.45 34.51 7.63
N PRO A 141 6.67 33.88 8.52
CA PRO A 141 6.74 32.44 8.73
C PRO A 141 6.23 31.72 7.47
N THR A 142 6.96 30.67 7.08
CA THR A 142 6.63 29.76 5.97
C THR A 142 6.69 28.34 6.49
N THR A 143 5.61 27.58 6.30
CA THR A 143 5.55 26.16 6.64
C THR A 143 5.92 25.29 5.45
N GLY A 144 6.55 24.15 5.72
CA GLY A 144 6.88 23.15 4.72
C GLY A 144 6.90 21.76 5.33
N THR A 145 7.13 20.75 4.48
CA THR A 145 7.25 19.37 4.92
C THR A 145 8.51 18.76 4.32
N GLN A 146 9.32 18.12 5.16
CA GLN A 146 10.46 17.33 4.74
C GLN A 146 10.05 15.86 4.71
N ALA A 147 10.16 15.21 3.55
CA ALA A 147 9.90 13.78 3.41
C ALA A 147 11.21 13.00 3.32
N THR A 148 11.45 12.12 4.28
CA THR A 148 12.71 11.36 4.39
C THR A 148 12.43 9.85 4.38
N PRO A 149 13.08 9.07 3.50
CA PRO A 149 13.00 7.61 3.57
C PRO A 149 13.63 7.11 4.87
N ALA A 150 12.91 6.25 5.58
CA ALA A 150 13.36 5.55 6.77
C ALA A 150 13.33 4.05 6.52
N SER A 151 14.34 3.36 7.01
CA SER A 151 14.41 1.90 6.96
C SER A 151 14.58 1.34 8.36
N CYS A 152 13.86 0.26 8.66
CA CYS A 152 14.02 -0.56 9.85
C CYS A 152 14.15 -2.03 9.45
N GLU A 153 15.02 -2.78 10.12
CA GLU A 153 15.06 -4.23 9.98
C GLU A 153 14.14 -4.86 11.03
N ILE A 154 13.30 -5.80 10.59
CA ILE A 154 12.31 -6.51 11.39
C ILE A 154 12.60 -8.01 11.33
N ASN A 155 12.97 -8.56 12.48
CA ASN A 155 13.26 -9.98 12.69
C ASN A 155 12.11 -10.63 13.46
N ASN A 156 11.29 -11.44 12.78
CA ASN A 156 10.14 -12.13 13.37
C ASN A 156 9.19 -11.19 14.14
N GLY A 157 8.89 -10.03 13.55
CA GLY A 157 8.02 -9.02 14.15
C GLY A 157 8.68 -8.14 15.20
N VAL A 158 10.00 -8.27 15.42
CA VAL A 158 10.77 -7.46 16.36
C VAL A 158 11.75 -6.55 15.60
N LEU A 159 11.80 -5.28 15.96
CA LEU A 159 12.75 -4.32 15.38
C LEU A 159 14.19 -4.61 15.82
N ASP A 160 15.11 -4.68 14.87
CA ASP A 160 16.55 -4.73 15.10
C ASP A 160 17.09 -3.31 15.30
N ASP A 161 17.34 -2.93 16.55
CA ASP A 161 17.80 -1.58 16.91
C ASP A 161 19.20 -1.26 16.35
N GLY A 162 20.10 -2.25 16.33
CA GLY A 162 21.48 -2.04 15.90
C GLY A 162 21.58 -1.75 14.40
N TRP A 163 20.90 -2.54 13.58
CA TRP A 163 20.80 -2.32 12.15
C TRP A 163 20.08 -1.01 11.85
N THR A 164 18.92 -0.80 12.48
CA THR A 164 18.08 0.39 12.25
C THR A 164 18.85 1.67 12.60
N ARG A 165 19.55 1.72 13.73
CA ARG A 165 20.40 2.86 14.11
C ARG A 165 21.51 3.13 13.10
N THR A 166 22.21 2.08 12.66
CA THR A 166 23.32 2.19 11.71
C THR A 166 22.87 2.77 10.38
N HIS A 167 21.68 2.39 9.91
CA HIS A 167 21.10 2.92 8.68
C HIS A 167 20.50 4.31 8.86
N ALA A 168 19.79 4.55 9.98
CA ALA A 168 19.23 5.85 10.31
C ALA A 168 20.29 6.94 10.35
N GLY A 169 21.49 6.66 10.90
CA GLY A 169 22.59 7.63 10.96
C GLY A 169 23.09 8.18 9.61
N ARG A 170 22.65 7.60 8.49
CA ARG A 170 22.99 8.05 7.12
C ARG A 170 21.94 8.99 6.52
N GLY A 171 20.76 9.09 7.13
CA GLY A 171 19.66 9.91 6.65
C GLY A 171 19.77 11.38 7.11
N PRO A 172 19.12 12.31 6.39
CA PRO A 172 19.08 13.74 6.72
C PRO A 172 18.07 14.03 7.84
N TRP A 173 18.24 13.39 9.01
CA TRP A 173 17.33 13.56 10.13
C TRP A 173 17.54 14.88 10.87
N PRO A 174 16.47 15.50 11.39
CA PRO A 174 16.59 16.61 12.33
C PRO A 174 17.48 16.21 13.52
N ARG A 175 18.33 17.14 13.98
CA ARG A 175 19.20 16.97 15.15
C ARG A 175 18.87 18.02 16.20
#